data_AF-A0A2V7IXZ8-F1
#
_entry.id   AF-A0A2V7IXZ8-F1
#
_cell.length_a   1.000
_cell.length_b   1.000
_cell.length_c   1.000
_cell.angle_alpha   90.00
_cell.angle_beta   90.00
_cell.angle_gamma   90.00
#
_symmetry.space_group_name_H-M   'P 1'
#
loop_
_entity.id
_entity.type
_entity.pdbx_description
1 polymer ?
#
loop_
_entity_poly.entity_id
_entity_poly.type
_entity_poly.pdbx_seq_one_letter_code
_entity_poly.pdbx_strand_id
1 'polypeptide(L)'
;MKLRIALVHMAVVAVTASAALAQSPPSVASPGRQGFAERRMQALFKDITLTPAQQAKIDSIRARYGTQMPAFTPGSRPDSATRAKMRDLFRRQDDEIRAVLTGDQQKIWDKNVAELRARRPGSQ
;
A
#
# COMPACT_ATOMS: atom_id res chain seq x y z
N MET A 1 53.49 45.51 3.79
CA MET A 1 53.45 45.83 5.23
C MET A 1 52.09 45.41 5.78
N LYS A 2 52.08 44.86 6.99
CA LYS A 2 50.92 44.29 7.71
C LYS A 2 49.93 45.39 8.13
N LEU A 3 48.64 45.07 8.26
CA LEU A 3 47.85 45.37 9.46
C LEU A 3 46.54 44.56 9.50
N ARG A 4 46.31 43.95 10.65
CA ARG A 4 45.11 43.19 11.06
C ARG A 4 44.17 44.16 11.76
N ILE A 5 42.86 44.01 11.65
CA ILE A 5 41.88 44.39 12.69
C ILE A 5 40.69 43.42 12.59
N ALA A 6 40.39 42.78 13.72
CA ALA A 6 39.18 42.02 13.97
C ALA A 6 38.06 42.99 14.36
N LEU A 7 36.83 42.71 13.94
CA LEU A 7 35.65 43.33 14.54
C LEU A 7 34.53 42.30 14.67
N VAL A 8 34.26 41.96 15.92
CA VAL A 8 33.11 41.21 16.43
C VAL A 8 31.84 41.94 16.03
N HIS A 9 30.87 41.23 15.43
CA HIS A 9 29.48 41.67 15.38
C HIS A 9 28.57 40.60 15.97
N MET A 10 27.79 41.08 16.91
CA MET A 10 26.89 40.38 17.81
C MET A 10 25.52 40.20 17.15
N ALA A 11 24.97 39.00 17.33
CA ALA A 11 23.59 38.51 17.24
C ALA A 11 22.46 39.42 16.70
N VAL A 12 21.63 38.85 15.81
CA VAL A 12 20.16 38.89 15.95
C VAL A 12 19.57 37.53 15.57
N VAL A 13 18.79 36.98 16.50
CA VAL A 13 17.96 35.78 16.38
C VAL A 13 16.65 36.14 15.66
N ALA A 14 16.29 35.40 14.62
CA ALA A 14 14.92 35.27 14.14
C ALA A 14 14.79 33.99 13.31
N VAL A 15 14.79 32.82 13.99
CA VAL A 15 14.32 31.59 13.36
C VAL A 15 12.83 31.48 13.66
N THR A 16 12.04 31.64 12.61
CA THR A 16 10.62 31.33 12.59
C THR A 16 10.43 29.85 12.91
N ALA A 17 9.85 29.56 14.07
CA ALA A 17 9.45 28.20 14.41
C ALA A 17 8.36 27.77 13.42
N SER A 18 8.75 26.91 12.48
CA SER A 18 7.81 26.21 11.60
C SER A 18 6.84 25.43 12.49
N ALA A 19 5.54 25.61 12.25
CA ALA A 19 4.50 24.84 12.89
C ALA A 19 4.83 23.34 12.75
N ALA A 20 5.07 22.69 13.88
CA ALA A 20 5.24 21.25 13.94
C ALA A 20 3.97 20.62 13.37
N LEU A 21 4.10 19.99 12.20
CA LEU A 21 3.06 19.15 11.63
C LEU A 21 2.67 18.14 12.70
N ALA A 22 1.41 18.18 13.13
CA ALA A 22 0.82 17.17 13.98
C ALA A 22 1.09 15.80 13.34
N GLN A 23 2.07 15.08 13.89
CA GLN A 23 2.32 13.70 13.55
C GLN A 23 1.09 12.92 14.02
N SER A 24 0.16 12.70 13.09
CA SER A 24 -0.89 11.71 13.28
C SER A 24 -0.19 10.42 13.71
N PRO A 25 -0.56 9.81 14.85
CA PRO A 25 0.13 8.63 15.33
C PRO A 25 0.11 7.57 14.22
N PRO A 26 1.21 6.81 14.03
CA PRO A 26 1.21 5.73 13.07
C PRO A 26 0.03 4.84 13.40
N SER A 27 -0.89 4.74 12.44
CA SER A 27 -2.04 3.86 12.54
C SER A 27 -1.49 2.48 12.85
N VAL A 28 -1.72 1.99 14.06
CA VAL A 28 -1.23 0.67 14.50
C VAL A 28 -2.05 -0.36 13.72
N ALA A 29 -1.63 -0.62 12.48
CA ALA A 29 -2.25 -1.60 11.63
C ALA A 29 -2.14 -2.94 12.35
N SER A 30 -3.30 -3.52 12.70
CA SER A 30 -3.32 -4.83 13.35
C SER A 30 -2.50 -5.82 12.52
N PRO A 31 -1.45 -6.46 13.09
CA PRO A 31 -0.48 -7.24 12.33
C PRO A 31 -1.09 -8.37 11.49
N GLY A 32 -2.28 -8.85 11.86
CA GLY A 32 -3.01 -9.89 11.12
C GLY A 32 -3.63 -9.45 9.78
N ARG A 33 -4.10 -8.20 9.64
CA ARG A 33 -4.79 -7.76 8.40
C ARG A 33 -3.83 -7.39 7.30
N GLN A 34 -2.82 -6.59 7.64
CA GLN A 34 -1.82 -6.16 6.66
C GLN A 34 -0.98 -7.36 6.22
N GLY A 35 -0.68 -8.28 7.13
CA GLY A 35 0.01 -9.53 6.82
C GLY A 35 -0.75 -10.43 5.84
N PHE A 36 -2.08 -10.56 5.97
CA PHE A 36 -2.87 -11.37 5.03
C PHE A 36 -2.92 -10.76 3.62
N ALA A 37 -3.21 -9.45 3.52
CA ALA A 37 -3.30 -8.78 2.23
C ALA A 37 -1.96 -8.79 1.49
N GLU A 38 -0.86 -8.57 2.22
CA GLU A 38 0.48 -8.58 1.64
C GLU A 38 0.90 -9.97 1.17
N ARG A 39 0.68 -11.01 1.97
CA ARG A 39 0.96 -12.41 1.57
C ARG A 39 0.16 -12.81 0.33
N ARG A 40 -1.09 -12.37 0.23
CA ARG A 40 -1.91 -12.60 -0.97
C ARG A 40 -1.29 -11.93 -2.19
N MET A 41 -0.86 -10.68 -2.08
CA MET A 41 -0.24 -9.95 -3.19
C MET A 41 1.08 -10.60 -3.63
N GLN A 42 1.92 -11.01 -2.69
CA GLN A 42 3.15 -11.75 -2.97
C GLN A 42 2.87 -13.02 -3.77
N ALA A 43 1.81 -13.76 -3.42
CA ALA A 43 1.44 -14.97 -4.14
C ALA A 43 0.87 -14.70 -5.55
N LEU A 44 0.18 -13.58 -5.74
CA LEU A 44 -0.34 -13.18 -7.06
C LEU A 44 0.75 -12.68 -8.01
N PHE A 45 1.75 -11.98 -7.49
CA PHE A 45 2.93 -11.53 -8.25
C PHE A 45 4.05 -12.55 -8.32
N LYS A 46 3.83 -13.77 -7.82
CA LYS A 46 4.82 -14.84 -7.92
C LYS A 46 5.22 -15.04 -9.40
N ASP A 47 6.53 -15.06 -9.65
CA ASP A 47 7.13 -15.21 -10.97
C ASP A 47 6.80 -14.05 -11.95
N ILE A 48 6.35 -12.90 -11.45
CA ILE A 48 6.13 -11.67 -12.22
C ILE A 48 7.15 -10.61 -11.81
N THR A 49 8.04 -10.23 -12.73
CA THR A 49 8.93 -9.09 -12.55
C THR A 49 8.25 -7.82 -13.06
N LEU A 50 8.01 -6.85 -12.18
CA LEU A 50 7.41 -5.57 -12.53
C LEU A 50 8.47 -4.54 -12.94
N THR A 51 8.15 -3.73 -13.95
CA THR A 51 8.94 -2.52 -14.22
C THR A 51 8.63 -1.44 -13.16
N PRO A 52 9.52 -0.45 -12.96
CA PRO A 52 9.26 0.66 -12.02
C PRO A 52 7.95 1.40 -12.32
N ALA A 53 7.61 1.57 -13.61
CA ALA A 53 6.38 2.22 -14.03
C ALA A 53 5.13 1.40 -13.70
N GLN A 54 5.19 0.07 -13.84
CA GLN A 54 4.09 -0.82 -13.44
C GLN A 54 3.92 -0.83 -11.92
N GLN A 55 5.02 -0.90 -11.18
CA GLN A 55 5.02 -0.85 -9.72
C GLN A 55 4.32 0.41 -9.21
N ALA A 56 4.69 1.59 -9.72
CA ALA A 56 4.08 2.85 -9.32
C ALA A 56 2.55 2.90 -9.59
N LYS A 57 2.10 2.37 -10.74
CA LYS A 57 0.67 2.27 -11.06
C LYS A 57 -0.06 1.32 -10.11
N ILE A 58 0.53 0.16 -9.83
CA ILE A 58 -0.03 -0.84 -8.91
C ILE A 58 -0.12 -0.26 -7.50
N ASP A 59 0.89 0.44 -7.02
CA ASP A 59 0.88 1.07 -5.69
C ASP A 59 -0.20 2.14 -5.58
N SER A 60 -0.41 2.92 -6.64
CA SER A 60 -1.52 3.88 -6.72
C SER A 60 -2.89 3.18 -6.66
N ILE A 61 -3.08 2.09 -7.41
CA ILE A 61 -4.30 1.27 -7.36
C ILE A 61 -4.52 0.73 -5.93
N ARG A 62 -3.48 0.16 -5.33
CA ARG A 62 -3.55 -0.39 -3.96
C ARG A 62 -3.91 0.67 -2.93
N ALA A 63 -3.30 1.85 -2.99
CA ALA A 63 -3.62 2.96 -2.10
C ALA A 63 -5.10 3.36 -2.24
N ARG A 64 -5.59 3.49 -3.48
CA ARG A 64 -6.98 3.88 -3.77
C ARG A 64 -8.01 2.87 -3.29
N TYR A 65 -7.73 1.57 -3.39
CA TYR A 65 -8.62 0.53 -2.87
C TYR A 65 -8.51 0.36 -1.36
N GLY A 66 -7.33 0.62 -0.78
CA GLY A 66 -7.10 0.63 0.66
C GLY A 66 -8.01 1.62 1.40
N THR A 67 -8.22 2.82 0.84
CA THR A 67 -9.12 3.84 1.41
C THR A 67 -10.60 3.47 1.29
N GLN A 68 -10.97 2.60 0.36
CA GLN A 68 -12.36 2.14 0.16
C GLN A 68 -12.71 0.92 1.01
N MET A 69 -11.71 0.31 1.67
CA MET A 69 -11.90 -0.89 2.45
C MET A 69 -12.81 -0.59 3.65
N PRO A 70 -13.94 -1.29 3.81
CA PRO A 70 -14.81 -1.04 4.95
C PRO A 70 -14.09 -1.39 6.25
N ALA A 71 -14.23 -0.51 7.24
CA ALA A 71 -13.83 -0.82 8.60
C ALA A 71 -14.68 -1.98 9.13
N PHE A 72 -14.07 -2.86 9.92
CA PHE A 72 -14.77 -3.88 10.68
C PHE A 72 -14.05 -4.08 12.00
N THR A 73 -14.73 -4.60 13.02
CA THR A 73 -14.12 -4.81 14.34
C THR A 73 -13.16 -6.01 14.29
N PRO A 74 -11.87 -5.83 14.59
CA PRO A 74 -10.94 -6.95 14.76
C PRO A 74 -11.49 -7.96 15.79
N GLY A 75 -11.35 -9.26 15.52
CA GLY A 75 -11.91 -10.32 16.39
C GLY A 75 -13.39 -10.61 16.18
N SER A 76 -14.12 -9.82 15.39
CA SER A 76 -15.49 -10.09 14.99
C SER A 76 -15.57 -10.40 13.51
N ARG A 77 -16.35 -11.43 13.14
CA ARG A 77 -16.59 -11.75 11.72
C ARG A 77 -17.46 -10.64 11.11
N PRO A 78 -17.06 -10.03 9.98
CA PRO A 78 -17.92 -9.06 9.31
C PRO A 78 -19.24 -9.69 8.87
N ASP A 79 -20.30 -8.89 8.83
CA ASP A 79 -21.59 -9.31 8.31
C ASP A 79 -21.51 -9.69 6.82
N SER A 80 -22.56 -10.33 6.30
CA SER A 80 -22.56 -10.83 4.92
C SER A 80 -22.48 -9.73 3.86
N ALA A 81 -23.07 -8.56 4.10
CA ALA A 81 -23.02 -7.42 3.17
C ALA A 81 -21.61 -6.82 3.13
N THR A 82 -20.99 -6.63 4.30
CA THR A 82 -19.61 -6.17 4.43
C THR A 82 -18.65 -7.14 3.74
N ARG A 83 -18.80 -8.46 3.96
CA ARG A 83 -17.99 -9.47 3.25
C ARG A 83 -18.18 -9.44 1.73
N ALA A 84 -19.41 -9.25 1.26
CA ALA A 84 -19.69 -9.15 -0.17
C ALA A 84 -19.03 -7.90 -0.79
N LYS A 85 -19.12 -6.76 -0.11
CA LYS A 85 -18.46 -5.51 -0.54
C LYS A 85 -16.93 -5.65 -0.56
N MET A 86 -16.34 -6.26 0.47
CA MET A 86 -14.90 -6.54 0.48
C MET A 86 -14.49 -7.43 -0.70
N ARG A 87 -15.25 -8.49 -0.99
CA ARG A 87 -14.97 -9.38 -2.13
C ARG A 87 -15.05 -8.62 -3.46
N ASP A 88 -16.04 -7.75 -3.63
CA ASP A 88 -16.18 -6.94 -4.84
C ASP A 88 -15.01 -5.97 -5.01
N LEU A 89 -14.59 -5.28 -3.93
CA LEU A 89 -13.43 -4.40 -3.93
C LEU A 89 -12.15 -5.14 -4.32
N PHE A 90 -11.90 -6.32 -3.73
CA PHE A 90 -10.73 -7.13 -4.09
C PHE A 90 -10.77 -7.58 -5.55
N ARG A 91 -11.94 -7.98 -6.07
CA ARG A 91 -12.06 -8.37 -7.49
C ARG A 91 -11.70 -7.21 -8.41
N ARG A 92 -12.29 -6.02 -8.19
CA ARG A 92 -12.01 -4.84 -9.01
C ARG A 92 -10.54 -4.39 -8.91
N GLN A 93 -9.98 -4.47 -7.71
CA GLN A 93 -8.55 -4.20 -7.50
C GLN A 93 -7.67 -5.14 -8.32
N ASP A 94 -7.96 -6.45 -8.30
CA ASP A 94 -7.20 -7.45 -9.08
C ASP A 94 -7.35 -7.20 -10.60
N ASP A 95 -8.55 -6.87 -11.06
CA ASP A 95 -8.83 -6.60 -12.48
C ASP A 95 -8.03 -5.39 -12.98
N GLU A 96 -7.97 -4.31 -12.18
CA GLU A 96 -7.17 -3.13 -12.51
C GLU A 96 -5.66 -3.38 -12.44
N ILE A 97 -5.20 -4.16 -11.47
CA ILE A 97 -3.79 -4.57 -11.40
C ILE A 97 -3.43 -5.39 -12.66
N ARG A 98 -4.27 -6.36 -13.04
CA ARG A 98 -4.07 -7.18 -14.23
C ARG A 98 -3.95 -6.33 -15.50
N ALA A 99 -4.74 -5.26 -15.61
CA ALA A 99 -4.71 -4.35 -16.76
C ALA A 99 -3.38 -3.56 -16.90
N VAL A 100 -2.59 -3.43 -15.83
CA VAL A 100 -1.25 -2.80 -15.85
C VAL A 100 -0.16 -3.77 -16.35
N LEU A 101 -0.44 -5.06 -16.32
CA LEU A 101 0.51 -6.11 -16.70
C LEU A 101 0.59 -6.29 -18.22
N THR A 102 1.77 -6.70 -18.71
CA THR A 102 1.95 -7.12 -20.10
C THR A 102 1.20 -8.42 -20.38
N GLY A 103 0.97 -8.75 -21.66
CA GLY A 103 0.24 -9.96 -22.03
C GLY A 103 0.85 -11.25 -21.45
N ASP A 104 2.17 -11.36 -21.37
CA ASP A 104 2.82 -12.53 -20.78
C ASP A 104 2.73 -12.55 -19.25
N GLN A 105 2.87 -11.40 -18.60
CA GLN A 105 2.66 -11.28 -17.15
C GLN A 105 1.21 -11.59 -16.76
N GLN A 106 0.22 -11.23 -17.59
CA GLN A 106 -1.19 -11.56 -17.37
C GLN A 106 -1.44 -13.07 -17.34
N LYS A 107 -0.77 -13.86 -18.20
CA LYS A 107 -0.88 -15.32 -18.19
C LYS A 107 -0.41 -15.92 -16.85
N ILE A 108 0.70 -15.41 -16.32
CA ILE A 108 1.26 -15.84 -15.02
C ILE A 108 0.32 -15.39 -13.89
N TRP A 109 -0.18 -14.16 -13.96
CA TRP A 109 -1.15 -13.64 -12.99
C TRP A 109 -2.41 -14.50 -12.92
N ASP A 110 -3.01 -14.82 -14.07
CA ASP A 110 -4.24 -15.62 -14.14
C ASP A 110 -4.04 -17.03 -13.60
N LYS A 111 -2.87 -17.64 -13.88
CA LYS A 111 -2.46 -18.90 -13.26
C LYS A 111 -2.38 -18.77 -11.74
N ASN A 112 -1.72 -17.75 -11.21
CA ASN A 112 -1.58 -17.54 -9.77
C ASN A 112 -2.95 -17.30 -9.10
N VAL A 113 -3.86 -16.56 -9.75
CA VAL A 113 -5.25 -16.39 -9.29
C VAL A 113 -5.96 -17.74 -9.20
N ALA A 114 -5.84 -18.58 -10.24
CA ALA A 114 -6.45 -19.91 -10.27
C ALA A 114 -5.89 -20.81 -9.16
N GLU A 115 -4.56 -20.82 -8.95
CA GLU A 115 -3.92 -21.57 -7.87
C GLU A 115 -4.38 -21.10 -6.48
N LEU A 116 -4.49 -19.79 -6.26
CA LEU A 116 -5.02 -19.24 -5.01
C LEU A 116 -6.47 -19.66 -4.75
N ARG A 117 -7.29 -19.73 -5.81
CA ARG A 117 -8.68 -20.17 -5.71
C ARG A 117 -8.74 -21.66 -5.36
N ALA A 118 -7.95 -22.50 -6.01
CA ALA A 118 -7.89 -23.93 -5.73
C ALA A 118 -7.42 -24.25 -4.30
N ARG A 119 -6.54 -23.42 -3.72
CA ARG A 119 -6.04 -23.57 -2.35
C ARG A 119 -7.05 -23.18 -1.26
N ARG A 120 -8.19 -22.56 -1.60
CA ARG A 120 -9.22 -22.21 -0.61
C ARG A 120 -10.09 -23.45 -0.33
N PRO A 121 -10.01 -24.04 0.89
CA PRO A 121 -10.90 -25.14 1.25
C PRO A 121 -12.35 -24.64 1.22
N GLY A 122 -13.23 -25.35 0.51
CA GLY A 122 -14.66 -25.02 0.40
C GLY A 122 -15.07 -24.18 -0.82
N SER A 123 -14.39 -24.32 -1.96
CA SER A 123 -14.80 -23.72 -3.24
C SER A 123 -15.40 -24.71 -4.25
N GLN A 124 -15.82 -25.90 -3.78
CA GLN A 124 -16.72 -26.81 -4.50
C GLN A 124 -18.12 -26.70 -3.91
#